data_AF-A0A2U3AP81-F1
#
_entry.id   AF-A0A2U3AP81-F1
#
_cell.length_a   1.000
_cell.length_b   1.000
_cell.length_c   1.000
_cell.angle_alpha   90.00
_cell.angle_beta   90.00
_cell.angle_gamma   90.00
#
_symmetry.space_group_name_H-M   'P 1'
#
loop_
_entity.id
_entity.type
_entity.pdbx_description
1 polymer ?
#
loop_
_entity_poly.entity_id
_entity_poly.type
_entity_poly.pdbx_seq_one_letter_code
_entity_poly.pdbx_strand_id
1 'polypeptide(L)'
;MRFQHFIAIKSVYSRGVRIAWHYSSEQLDNKKIQTFLSRYERKHNNLQLGIHRVVTDDDTWESVVKFDPYFTEVIAIKESDFLNISDYDKNLKALDIAKAILSFGATTHLKLQKLIYLVYEKTLTQKNISIFPERILTWQHGPVVKEVYDEYKSYGKTPIYLSKEDDNELIHTPENRITPIAMRILSAEHGKEILQIIEETVLEYKSFTAWELVELTHTKNSPWHTVNQIKGLNQHISDEIILECT
;
A
#
# COMPACT_ATOMS: atom_id res chain seq x y z
N MET A 1 -3.95 39.61 -14.67
CA MET A 1 -5.26 39.20 -14.11
C MET A 1 -4.96 38.23 -12.97
N ARG A 2 -5.84 38.01 -11.99
CA ARG A 2 -5.59 37.01 -10.95
C ARG A 2 -6.65 35.92 -11.05
N PHE A 3 -6.21 34.67 -11.11
CA PHE A 3 -7.09 33.52 -11.21
C PHE A 3 -7.07 32.75 -9.90
N GLN A 4 -8.24 32.30 -9.47
CA GLN A 4 -8.41 31.44 -8.32
C GLN A 4 -8.48 29.99 -8.80
N HIS A 5 -7.70 29.13 -8.17
CA HIS A 5 -7.67 27.71 -8.47
C HIS A 5 -8.20 26.92 -7.28
N PHE A 6 -9.16 26.04 -7.54
CA PHE A 6 -9.57 24.97 -6.63
C PHE A 6 -8.88 23.68 -7.08
N ILE A 7 -8.19 23.03 -6.15
CA ILE A 7 -7.41 21.82 -6.43
C ILE A 7 -7.85 20.75 -5.44
N ALA A 8 -8.39 19.66 -5.96
CA ALA A 8 -8.68 18.45 -5.19
C ALA A 8 -7.64 17.39 -5.54
N ILE A 9 -6.87 16.95 -4.55
CA ILE A 9 -5.78 16.00 -4.71
C ILE A 9 -6.12 14.67 -4.04
N LYS A 10 -5.79 13.56 -4.71
CA LYS A 10 -5.71 12.25 -4.07
C LYS A 10 -4.48 11.49 -4.52
N SER A 11 -4.00 10.60 -3.65
CA SER A 11 -2.96 9.64 -3.98
C SER A 11 -3.60 8.41 -4.63
N VAL A 12 -3.09 8.01 -5.80
CA VAL A 12 -3.41 6.73 -6.44
C VAL A 12 -2.29 5.77 -6.08
N TYR A 13 -2.37 5.22 -4.86
CA TYR A 13 -1.33 4.40 -4.26
C TYR A 13 -0.91 3.20 -5.11
N SER A 14 -1.85 2.54 -5.81
CA SER A 14 -1.55 1.42 -6.71
C SER A 14 -0.65 1.77 -7.89
N ARG A 15 -0.51 3.06 -8.19
CA ARG A 15 0.34 3.59 -9.26
C ARG A 15 1.46 4.49 -8.73
N GLY A 16 1.57 4.69 -7.42
CA GLY A 16 2.57 5.59 -6.82
C GLY A 16 2.45 7.06 -7.26
N VAL A 17 1.31 7.50 -7.81
CA VAL A 17 1.14 8.86 -8.33
C VAL A 17 0.14 9.66 -7.52
N ARG A 18 0.33 10.99 -7.50
CA ARG A 18 -0.63 11.94 -6.96
C ARG A 18 -1.36 12.59 -8.13
N ILE A 19 -2.68 12.57 -8.09
CA ILE A 19 -3.51 13.17 -9.14
C ILE A 19 -4.30 14.33 -8.57
N ALA A 20 -4.57 15.33 -9.41
CA ALA A 20 -5.40 16.47 -9.08
C ALA A 20 -6.56 16.62 -10.05
N TRP A 21 -7.73 16.97 -9.52
CA TRP A 21 -8.71 17.73 -10.27
C TRP A 21 -8.45 19.22 -10.04
N HIS A 22 -8.23 19.96 -11.14
CA HIS A 22 -7.94 21.38 -11.14
C HIS A 22 -9.09 22.14 -11.80
N TYR A 23 -9.64 23.10 -11.07
CA TYR A 23 -10.66 24.02 -11.56
C TYR A 23 -10.19 25.46 -11.31
N SER A 24 -10.04 26.24 -12.38
CA SER A 24 -9.65 27.64 -12.32
C SER A 24 -10.75 28.58 -12.84
N SER A 25 -10.82 29.77 -12.26
CA SER A 25 -11.68 30.89 -12.68
C SER A 25 -11.20 32.18 -12.02
N GLU A 26 -11.48 33.35 -12.59
CA GLU A 26 -11.28 34.63 -11.89
C GLU A 26 -12.04 34.67 -10.55
N GLN A 27 -13.23 34.05 -10.53
CA GLN A 27 -14.03 33.83 -9.33
C GLN A 27 -14.56 32.39 -9.31
N LEU A 28 -14.22 31.63 -8.27
CA LEU A 28 -14.65 30.24 -8.16
C LEU A 28 -16.17 30.11 -8.01
N ASP A 29 -16.75 29.19 -8.79
CA ASP A 29 -18.14 28.79 -8.66
C ASP A 29 -18.30 27.72 -7.57
N ASN A 30 -18.85 28.13 -6.43
CA ASN A 30 -19.14 27.24 -5.31
C ASN A 30 -20.11 26.10 -5.67
N LYS A 31 -21.07 26.34 -6.58
CA LYS A 31 -22.04 25.30 -6.98
C LYS A 31 -21.36 24.19 -7.78
N LYS A 32 -20.43 24.55 -8.68
CA LYS A 32 -19.62 23.58 -9.42
C LYS A 32 -18.73 22.76 -8.48
N ILE A 33 -18.07 23.41 -7.52
CA ILE A 33 -17.23 22.73 -6.52
C ILE A 33 -18.06 21.75 -5.68
N GLN A 34 -19.21 22.19 -5.15
CA GLN A 34 -20.09 21.32 -4.35
C GLN A 34 -20.63 20.14 -5.17
N THR A 35 -21.01 20.39 -6.43
CA THR A 35 -21.46 19.32 -7.35
C THR A 35 -20.37 18.27 -7.55
N PHE A 36 -19.12 18.68 -7.73
CA PHE A 36 -17.98 17.76 -7.81
C PHE A 36 -17.82 16.95 -6.52
N LEU A 37 -17.78 17.62 -5.35
CA LEU A 37 -17.57 16.96 -4.06
C LEU A 37 -18.67 15.92 -3.78
N SER A 38 -19.94 16.25 -4.01
CA SER A 38 -21.05 15.30 -3.84
C SER A 38 -21.04 14.15 -4.86
N ARG A 39 -20.46 14.34 -6.06
CA ARG A 39 -20.27 13.24 -7.02
C ARG A 39 -19.13 12.33 -6.60
N TYR A 40 -18.05 12.90 -6.08
CA TYR A 40 -16.93 12.15 -5.57
C TYR A 40 -17.33 11.32 -4.34
N GLU A 41 -17.99 11.94 -3.36
CA GLU A 41 -18.44 11.31 -2.12
C GLU A 41 -19.33 10.08 -2.38
N ARG A 42 -20.32 10.22 -3.29
CA ARG A 42 -21.21 9.11 -3.69
C ARG A 42 -20.49 7.94 -4.35
N LYS A 43 -19.35 8.17 -4.99
CA LYS A 43 -18.58 7.12 -5.67
C LYS A 43 -17.52 6.47 -4.79
N HIS A 44 -17.00 7.21 -3.82
CA HIS A 44 -15.79 6.85 -3.08
C HIS A 44 -16.00 6.76 -1.55
N ASN A 45 -17.25 6.65 -1.08
CA ASN A 45 -17.60 6.39 0.33
C ASN A 45 -16.82 7.25 1.34
N ASN A 46 -16.82 8.57 1.14
CA ASN A 46 -16.19 9.56 2.04
C ASN A 46 -14.65 9.51 2.12
N LEU A 47 -13.95 8.98 1.11
CA LEU A 47 -12.49 9.07 1.06
C LEU A 47 -12.03 10.54 1.11
N GLN A 48 -11.06 10.86 1.97
CA GLN A 48 -10.61 12.23 2.18
C GLN A 48 -9.79 12.74 0.98
N LEU A 49 -10.10 13.97 0.52
CA LEU A 49 -9.34 14.68 -0.50
C LEU A 49 -8.46 15.75 0.14
N GLY A 50 -7.24 15.93 -0.38
CA GLY A 50 -6.44 17.12 -0.10
C GLY A 50 -7.02 18.29 -0.87
N ILE A 51 -7.55 19.31 -0.20
CA ILE A 51 -8.15 20.48 -0.85
C ILE A 51 -7.21 21.68 -0.71
N HIS A 52 -6.84 22.26 -1.85
CA HIS A 52 -6.03 23.47 -1.90
C HIS A 52 -6.76 24.58 -2.66
N ARG A 53 -6.49 25.82 -2.25
CA ARG A 53 -6.88 27.03 -2.97
C ARG A 53 -5.66 27.90 -3.14
N VAL A 54 -5.34 28.23 -4.38
CA VAL A 54 -4.22 29.12 -4.72
C VAL A 54 -4.70 30.20 -5.68
N VAL A 55 -3.96 31.31 -5.71
CA VAL A 55 -4.23 32.43 -6.62
C VAL A 55 -2.97 32.69 -7.42
N THR A 56 -3.07 32.64 -8.75
CA THR A 56 -1.91 32.82 -9.62
C THR A 56 -2.21 33.80 -10.76
N ASP A 57 -1.22 34.03 -11.64
CA ASP A 57 -1.25 35.05 -12.68
C ASP A 57 -2.09 34.66 -13.91
N ASP A 58 -2.29 33.36 -14.14
CA ASP A 58 -3.11 32.80 -15.22
C ASP A 58 -3.90 31.56 -14.76
N ASP A 59 -4.75 30.99 -15.62
CA ASP A 59 -5.67 29.90 -15.25
C ASP A 59 -5.07 28.49 -15.36
N THR A 60 -3.81 28.36 -15.76
CA THR A 60 -3.17 27.09 -16.10
C THR A 60 -2.67 26.30 -14.89
N TRP A 61 -2.38 25.01 -15.09
CA TRP A 61 -1.74 24.18 -14.06
C TRP A 61 -0.26 24.56 -13.90
N GLU A 62 0.41 24.95 -14.98
CA GLU A 62 1.80 25.39 -14.99
C GLU A 62 2.01 26.62 -14.09
N SER A 63 1.06 27.55 -14.07
CA SER A 63 1.08 28.70 -13.17
C SER A 63 0.93 28.30 -11.70
N VAL A 64 0.12 27.26 -11.40
CA VAL A 64 0.04 26.66 -10.06
C VAL A 64 1.37 26.05 -9.63
N VAL A 65 2.00 25.24 -10.49
CA VAL A 65 3.29 24.59 -10.20
C VAL A 65 4.41 25.62 -10.02
N LYS A 66 4.42 26.68 -10.83
CA LYS A 66 5.38 27.78 -10.70
C LYS A 66 5.19 28.55 -9.38
N PHE A 67 3.94 28.72 -8.94
CA PHE A 67 3.61 29.39 -7.69
C PHE A 67 4.03 28.57 -6.46
N ASP A 68 3.81 27.25 -6.49
CA ASP A 68 4.13 26.34 -5.40
C ASP A 68 4.73 25.02 -5.93
N PRO A 69 6.04 24.78 -5.75
CA PRO A 69 6.72 23.57 -6.19
C PRO A 69 6.14 22.26 -5.64
N TYR A 70 5.34 22.30 -4.56
CA TYR A 70 4.60 21.14 -4.04
C TYR A 70 3.79 20.41 -5.12
N PHE A 71 3.27 21.14 -6.12
CA PHE A 71 2.45 20.57 -7.19
C PHE A 71 3.28 19.96 -8.34
N THR A 72 4.62 20.04 -8.32
CA THR A 72 5.49 19.53 -9.39
C THR A 72 5.29 18.03 -9.63
N GLU A 73 5.06 17.25 -8.57
CA GLU A 73 4.86 15.80 -8.63
C GLU A 73 3.38 15.39 -8.73
N VAL A 74 2.48 16.35 -8.95
CA VAL A 74 1.03 16.13 -9.01
C VAL A 74 0.54 16.24 -10.44
N ILE A 75 -0.14 15.20 -10.91
CA ILE A 75 -0.65 15.10 -12.28
C ILE A 75 -2.08 15.63 -12.32
N ALA A 76 -2.29 16.81 -12.93
CA ALA A 76 -3.63 17.31 -13.20
C ALA A 76 -4.32 16.47 -14.28
N ILE A 77 -5.52 16.00 -14.00
CA ILE A 77 -6.33 15.16 -14.89
C ILE A 77 -7.74 15.70 -15.04
N LYS A 78 -8.48 15.20 -16.04
CA LYS A 78 -9.86 15.60 -16.28
C LYS A 78 -10.77 15.17 -15.14
N GLU A 79 -11.84 15.94 -14.90
CA GLU A 79 -12.85 15.64 -13.87
C GLU A 79 -13.45 14.24 -14.03
N SER A 80 -13.78 13.84 -15.27
CA SER A 80 -14.31 12.50 -15.56
C SER A 80 -13.34 11.42 -15.12
N ASP A 81 -12.06 11.59 -15.40
CA ASP A 81 -11.02 10.62 -15.10
C ASP A 81 -10.76 10.60 -13.60
N PHE A 82 -10.75 11.75 -12.94
CA PHE A 82 -10.63 11.85 -11.48
C PHE A 82 -11.77 11.14 -10.75
N LEU A 83 -13.02 11.32 -11.22
CA LEU A 83 -14.22 10.68 -10.67
C LEU A 83 -14.40 9.21 -11.08
N ASN A 84 -13.69 8.73 -12.10
CA ASN A 84 -13.81 7.36 -12.63
C ASN A 84 -12.55 6.53 -12.43
N ILE A 85 -11.43 7.12 -12.00
CA ILE A 85 -10.34 6.40 -11.37
C ILE A 85 -10.98 5.77 -10.13
N SER A 86 -11.48 4.56 -10.35
CA SER A 86 -11.81 3.64 -9.29
C SER A 86 -10.56 3.57 -8.44
N ASP A 87 -10.75 3.50 -7.14
CA ASP A 87 -9.69 3.17 -6.21
C ASP A 87 -9.32 1.69 -6.51
N TYR A 88 -8.70 1.47 -7.68
CA TYR A 88 -8.72 0.25 -8.52
C TYR A 88 -7.89 -0.89 -7.93
N ASP A 89 -7.73 -0.87 -6.63
CA ASP A 89 -7.06 -1.89 -5.87
C ASP A 89 -7.69 -1.86 -4.47
N LYS A 90 -9.01 -2.07 -4.36
CA LYS A 90 -9.63 -2.35 -3.04
C LYS A 90 -8.88 -3.49 -2.34
N ASN A 91 -8.40 -4.44 -3.14
CA ASN A 91 -7.59 -5.54 -2.68
C ASN A 91 -6.16 -5.04 -2.53
N LEU A 92 -5.54 -5.38 -1.40
CA LEU A 92 -4.10 -5.23 -1.25
C LEU A 92 -3.41 -6.28 -2.12
N LYS A 93 -2.21 -5.92 -2.55
CA LYS A 93 -1.27 -6.84 -3.19
C LYS A 93 -0.25 -7.30 -2.17
N ALA A 94 0.40 -8.44 -2.41
CA ALA A 94 1.50 -8.89 -1.58
C ALA A 94 2.64 -7.86 -1.51
N LEU A 95 2.82 -7.05 -2.56
CA LEU A 95 3.78 -5.96 -2.58
C LEU A 95 3.39 -4.79 -1.64
N ASP A 96 2.10 -4.53 -1.44
CA ASP A 96 1.64 -3.53 -0.46
C ASP A 96 2.05 -3.98 0.96
N ILE A 97 1.85 -5.27 1.28
CA ILE A 97 2.28 -5.85 2.57
C ILE A 97 3.80 -5.82 2.72
N ALA A 98 4.54 -6.12 1.65
CA ALA A 98 6.01 -6.06 1.65
C ALA A 98 6.52 -4.65 1.99
N LYS A 99 5.97 -3.63 1.34
CA LYS A 99 6.32 -2.23 1.58
C LYS A 99 5.91 -1.78 2.99
N ALA A 100 4.74 -2.21 3.48
CA ALA A 100 4.29 -1.91 4.83
C ALA A 100 5.21 -2.54 5.89
N ILE A 101 5.73 -3.75 5.68
CA ILE A 101 6.75 -4.35 6.54
C ILE A 101 8.04 -3.52 6.51
N LEU A 102 8.48 -3.09 5.31
CA LEU A 102 9.70 -2.29 5.14
C LEU A 102 9.61 -0.91 5.80
N SER A 103 8.41 -0.36 6.03
CA SER A 103 8.26 0.91 6.77
C SER A 103 8.60 0.80 8.26
N PHE A 104 8.67 -0.42 8.82
CA PHE A 104 9.13 -0.65 10.18
C PHE A 104 10.65 -0.86 10.28
N GLY A 105 11.34 -1.04 9.16
CA GLY A 105 12.78 -1.19 9.11
C GLY A 105 13.27 -2.03 7.94
N ALA A 106 14.51 -1.75 7.53
CA ALA A 106 15.16 -2.48 6.45
C ALA A 106 15.38 -3.96 6.79
N THR A 107 15.19 -4.83 5.81
CA THR A 107 15.37 -6.28 5.98
C THR A 107 15.83 -6.94 4.69
N THR A 108 16.34 -8.17 4.76
CA THR A 108 16.72 -8.92 3.57
C THR A 108 15.50 -9.48 2.85
N HIS A 109 15.62 -9.70 1.54
CA HIS A 109 14.58 -10.34 0.73
C HIS A 109 14.05 -11.65 1.35
N LEU A 110 14.95 -12.51 1.86
CA LEU A 110 14.57 -13.79 2.46
C LEU A 110 13.72 -13.60 3.72
N LYS A 111 14.15 -12.73 4.64
CA LYS A 111 13.38 -12.41 5.86
C LYS A 111 12.05 -11.75 5.51
N LEU A 112 12.02 -10.85 4.52
CA LEU A 112 10.81 -10.20 4.04
C LEU A 112 9.75 -11.22 3.57
N GLN A 113 10.15 -12.21 2.77
CA GLN A 113 9.24 -13.29 2.33
C GLN A 113 8.63 -14.07 3.49
N LYS A 114 9.42 -14.36 4.54
CA LYS A 114 8.90 -15.05 5.73
C LYS A 114 7.91 -14.19 6.49
N LEU A 115 8.22 -12.91 6.68
CA LEU A 115 7.34 -11.98 7.37
C LEU A 115 6.01 -11.79 6.63
N ILE A 116 6.02 -11.68 5.29
CA ILE A 116 4.79 -11.59 4.48
C ILE A 116 3.90 -12.81 4.69
N TYR A 117 4.49 -14.01 4.65
CA TYR A 117 3.75 -15.24 4.92
C TYR A 117 3.16 -15.26 6.33
N LEU A 118 3.95 -14.90 7.35
CA LEU A 118 3.49 -14.91 8.75
C LEU A 118 2.38 -13.87 8.99
N VAL A 119 2.46 -12.70 8.34
CA VAL A 119 1.36 -11.71 8.36
C VAL A 119 0.11 -12.30 7.72
N TYR A 120 0.23 -12.95 6.55
CA TYR A 120 -0.89 -13.59 5.88
C TYR A 120 -1.53 -14.70 6.74
N GLU A 121 -0.72 -15.62 7.26
CA GLU A 121 -1.15 -16.73 8.13
C GLU A 121 -1.86 -16.21 9.38
N LYS A 122 -1.27 -15.22 10.09
CA LYS A 122 -1.90 -14.63 11.28
C LYS A 122 -3.20 -13.92 10.96
N THR A 123 -3.26 -13.20 9.84
CA THR A 123 -4.49 -12.48 9.46
C THR A 123 -5.60 -13.45 9.07
N LEU A 124 -5.26 -14.50 8.33
CA LEU A 124 -6.20 -15.54 7.94
C LEU A 124 -6.70 -16.32 9.17
N THR A 125 -5.82 -16.76 10.05
CA THR A 125 -6.18 -17.58 11.23
C THR A 125 -6.94 -16.80 12.30
N GLN A 126 -6.54 -15.54 12.56
CA GLN A 126 -7.14 -14.75 13.64
C GLN A 126 -8.40 -14.00 13.22
N LYS A 127 -8.50 -13.62 11.94
CA LYS A 127 -9.57 -12.75 11.43
C LYS A 127 -10.39 -13.39 10.31
N ASN A 128 -9.98 -14.53 9.78
CA ASN A 128 -10.58 -15.16 8.59
C ASN A 128 -10.55 -14.22 7.36
N ILE A 129 -9.45 -13.50 7.18
CA ILE A 129 -9.24 -12.52 6.10
C ILE A 129 -8.05 -12.95 5.24
N SER A 130 -8.28 -13.15 3.96
CA SER A 130 -7.22 -13.26 2.94
C SER A 130 -6.81 -11.85 2.49
N ILE A 131 -5.55 -11.49 2.77
CA ILE A 131 -5.09 -10.10 2.63
C ILE A 131 -4.58 -9.74 1.24
N PHE A 132 -4.31 -10.72 0.37
CA PHE A 132 -3.92 -10.48 -1.03
C PHE A 132 -4.20 -11.71 -1.90
N PRO A 133 -4.42 -11.56 -3.22
CA PRO A 133 -4.78 -12.67 -4.11
C PRO A 133 -3.60 -13.48 -4.65
N GLU A 134 -2.36 -12.99 -4.55
CA GLU A 134 -1.18 -13.68 -5.06
C GLU A 134 -0.94 -15.03 -4.35
N ARG A 135 -0.49 -16.02 -5.12
CA ARG A 135 -0.25 -17.37 -4.60
C ARG A 135 0.97 -17.42 -3.72
N ILE A 136 0.82 -18.01 -2.53
CA ILE A 136 1.94 -18.39 -1.67
C ILE A 136 2.43 -19.77 -2.10
N LEU A 137 3.70 -19.88 -2.47
CA LEU A 137 4.28 -21.10 -3.05
C LEU A 137 5.29 -21.77 -2.10
N THR A 138 5.36 -23.10 -2.13
CA THR A 138 6.43 -23.85 -1.48
C THR A 138 7.77 -23.67 -2.21
N TRP A 139 8.73 -22.99 -1.61
CA TRP A 139 10.09 -22.86 -2.15
C TRP A 139 11.13 -23.48 -1.22
N GLN A 140 12.35 -23.70 -1.71
CA GLN A 140 13.42 -24.38 -0.98
C GLN A 140 13.65 -23.82 0.44
N HIS A 141 13.49 -22.49 0.62
CA HIS A 141 13.66 -21.80 1.89
C HIS A 141 12.33 -21.34 2.49
N GLY A 142 11.26 -22.11 2.29
CA GLY A 142 9.96 -21.85 2.90
C GLY A 142 8.95 -21.19 1.94
N PRO A 143 7.84 -20.64 2.46
CA PRO A 143 6.78 -20.03 1.66
C PRO A 143 7.26 -18.75 0.96
N VAL A 144 6.91 -18.57 -0.31
CA VAL A 144 7.32 -17.42 -1.13
C VAL A 144 6.16 -16.93 -1.98
N VAL A 145 5.95 -15.62 -2.00
CA VAL A 145 5.12 -14.94 -3.01
C VAL A 145 6.02 -14.52 -4.16
N LYS A 146 5.74 -15.05 -5.36
CA LYS A 146 6.65 -14.95 -6.52
C LYS A 146 6.83 -13.51 -6.98
N GLU A 147 5.78 -12.72 -6.97
CA GLU A 147 5.75 -11.31 -7.38
C GLU A 147 6.70 -10.49 -6.50
N VAL A 148 6.67 -10.70 -5.19
CA VAL A 148 7.59 -10.06 -4.25
C VAL A 148 9.02 -10.59 -4.39
N TYR A 149 9.18 -11.86 -4.74
CA TYR A 149 10.51 -12.43 -5.01
C TYR A 149 11.12 -11.77 -6.25
N ASP A 150 10.37 -11.67 -7.34
CA ASP A 150 10.86 -11.09 -8.58
C ASP A 150 11.24 -9.62 -8.44
N GLU A 151 10.50 -8.87 -7.63
CA GLU A 151 10.81 -7.47 -7.30
C GLU A 151 12.14 -7.34 -6.55
N TYR A 152 12.37 -8.17 -5.52
CA TYR A 152 13.47 -7.95 -4.56
C TYR A 152 14.64 -8.94 -4.66
N LYS A 153 14.58 -9.97 -5.51
CA LYS A 153 15.64 -11.01 -5.61
C LYS A 153 17.03 -10.45 -5.94
N SER A 154 17.10 -9.34 -6.67
CA SER A 154 18.36 -8.70 -7.06
C SER A 154 19.17 -8.18 -5.86
N TYR A 155 18.51 -7.91 -4.74
CA TYR A 155 19.18 -7.49 -3.50
C TYR A 155 19.96 -8.63 -2.83
N GLY A 156 19.60 -9.88 -3.09
CA GLY A 156 20.24 -11.04 -2.47
C GLY A 156 20.22 -10.96 -0.94
N LYS A 157 21.40 -10.80 -0.33
CA LYS A 157 21.58 -10.65 1.13
C LYS A 157 21.61 -9.20 1.60
N THR A 158 21.62 -8.24 0.70
CA THR A 158 21.64 -6.82 1.03
C THR A 158 20.28 -6.42 1.61
N PRO A 159 20.25 -5.63 2.70
CA PRO A 159 19.00 -5.07 3.21
C PRO A 159 18.28 -4.21 2.16
N ILE A 160 16.97 -4.40 2.07
CA ILE A 160 16.05 -3.59 1.29
C ILE A 160 15.55 -2.49 2.21
N TYR A 161 15.58 -1.25 1.73
CA TYR A 161 15.01 -0.10 2.40
C TYR A 161 13.71 0.28 1.68
N LEU A 162 12.76 0.84 2.42
CA LEU A 162 11.57 1.42 1.80
C LEU A 162 11.99 2.53 0.82
N SER A 163 11.32 2.60 -0.32
CA SER A 163 11.60 3.65 -1.31
C SER A 163 11.23 5.02 -0.75
N LYS A 164 11.88 6.09 -1.23
CA LYS A 164 11.53 7.46 -0.80
C LYS A 164 10.07 7.80 -1.10
N GLU A 165 9.56 7.36 -2.24
CA GLU A 165 8.16 7.57 -2.65
C GLU A 165 7.18 6.94 -1.65
N ASP A 166 7.51 5.75 -1.15
CA ASP A 166 6.69 5.03 -0.17
C ASP A 166 6.91 5.49 1.28
N ASP A 167 8.05 6.15 1.57
CA ASP A 167 8.42 6.70 2.89
C ASP A 167 8.11 8.21 3.03
N ASN A 168 7.54 8.83 2.00
CA ASN A 168 7.19 10.26 1.99
C ASN A 168 6.07 10.58 3.00
N GLU A 169 6.42 10.96 4.23
CA GLU A 169 5.48 11.28 5.32
C GLU A 169 4.33 12.22 4.87
N LEU A 170 3.08 11.76 5.02
CA LEU A 170 1.89 12.51 4.65
C LEU A 170 1.40 13.45 5.77
N ILE A 171 1.68 13.10 7.02
CA ILE A 171 1.36 13.89 8.21
C ILE A 171 2.61 13.93 9.09
N HIS A 172 3.02 15.15 9.47
CA HIS A 172 4.05 15.40 10.47
C HIS A 172 3.39 15.96 11.74
N THR A 173 3.06 15.08 12.69
CA THR A 173 3.11 15.48 14.11
C THR A 173 4.11 14.58 14.83
N PRO A 174 4.75 15.06 15.91
CA PRO A 174 5.66 14.23 16.71
C PRO A 174 5.04 12.91 17.17
N GLU A 175 3.70 12.85 17.28
CA GLU A 175 2.97 11.67 17.72
C GLU A 175 2.38 10.80 16.58
N ASN A 176 2.23 11.31 15.35
CA ASN A 176 1.58 10.59 14.24
C ASN A 176 2.38 10.71 12.93
N ARG A 177 3.31 9.77 12.70
CA ARG A 177 3.93 9.55 11.39
C ARG A 177 3.03 8.64 10.57
N ILE A 178 2.41 9.18 9.52
CA ILE A 178 1.60 8.39 8.59
C ILE A 178 2.27 8.38 7.22
N THR A 179 2.74 7.21 6.79
CA THR A 179 3.36 7.00 5.48
C THR A 179 2.30 6.77 4.40
N PRO A 180 2.61 7.02 3.11
CA PRO A 180 1.76 6.69 1.97
C PRO A 180 1.35 5.22 1.98
N ILE A 181 2.29 4.32 2.32
CA ILE A 181 2.00 2.90 2.42
C ILE A 181 1.07 2.58 3.59
N ALA A 182 1.21 3.23 4.75
CA ALA A 182 0.27 3.05 5.87
C ALA A 182 -1.15 3.49 5.49
N MET A 183 -1.29 4.62 4.80
CA MET A 183 -2.60 5.07 4.29
C MET A 183 -3.18 4.10 3.26
N ARG A 184 -2.33 3.54 2.40
CA ARG A 184 -2.73 2.51 1.45
C ARG A 184 -3.33 1.30 2.18
N ILE A 185 -2.67 0.78 3.20
CA ILE A 185 -3.21 -0.32 4.03
C ILE A 185 -4.52 0.11 4.70
N LEU A 186 -4.55 1.25 5.38
CA LEU A 186 -5.74 1.75 6.09
C LEU A 186 -6.96 1.99 5.18
N SER A 187 -6.73 2.29 3.91
CA SER A 187 -7.79 2.49 2.91
C SER A 187 -8.42 1.18 2.40
N ALA A 188 -7.76 0.04 2.64
CA ALA A 188 -8.28 -1.27 2.24
C ALA A 188 -9.37 -1.76 3.20
N GLU A 189 -10.17 -2.72 2.74
CA GLU A 189 -11.10 -3.43 3.61
C GLU A 189 -10.32 -4.13 4.74
N HIS A 190 -10.80 -3.97 5.98
CA HIS A 190 -10.09 -4.42 7.19
C HIS A 190 -8.67 -3.85 7.37
N GLY A 191 -8.37 -2.71 6.74
CA GLY A 191 -7.04 -2.11 6.74
C GLY A 191 -6.45 -1.85 8.12
N LYS A 192 -7.29 -1.50 9.11
CA LYS A 192 -6.84 -1.27 10.49
C LYS A 192 -6.35 -2.57 11.15
N GLU A 193 -7.11 -3.64 11.02
CA GLU A 193 -6.78 -4.96 11.53
C GLU A 193 -5.52 -5.51 10.85
N ILE A 194 -5.42 -5.35 9.52
CA ILE A 194 -4.26 -5.77 8.75
C ILE A 194 -3.01 -5.01 9.20
N LEU A 195 -3.09 -3.69 9.35
CA LEU A 195 -1.96 -2.86 9.79
C LEU A 195 -1.50 -3.25 11.20
N GLN A 196 -2.44 -3.52 12.11
CA GLN A 196 -2.14 -3.98 13.46
C GLN A 196 -1.39 -5.33 13.43
N ILE A 197 -1.85 -6.30 12.63
CA ILE A 197 -1.19 -7.61 12.52
C ILE A 197 0.20 -7.48 11.88
N ILE A 198 0.38 -6.58 10.91
CA ILE A 198 1.71 -6.27 10.35
C ILE A 198 2.65 -5.78 11.47
N GLU A 199 2.22 -4.79 12.25
CA GLU A 199 3.02 -4.22 13.34
C GLU A 199 3.37 -5.28 14.38
N GLU A 200 2.38 -6.03 14.87
CA GLU A 200 2.56 -7.11 15.85
C GLU A 200 3.54 -8.17 15.33
N THR A 201 3.41 -8.58 14.08
CA THR A 201 4.27 -9.60 13.46
C THR A 201 5.70 -9.11 13.30
N VAL A 202 5.91 -7.88 12.85
CA VAL A 202 7.25 -7.31 12.72
C VAL A 202 7.92 -7.14 14.08
N LEU A 203 7.18 -6.70 15.09
CA LEU A 203 7.69 -6.55 16.46
C LEU A 203 8.06 -7.90 17.08
N GLU A 204 7.20 -8.91 16.94
CA GLU A 204 7.43 -10.26 17.46
C GLU A 204 8.70 -10.89 16.87
N TYR A 205 8.88 -10.78 15.55
CA TYR A 205 10.00 -11.39 14.84
C TYR A 205 11.17 -10.43 14.56
N LYS A 206 11.23 -9.30 15.27
CA LYS A 206 12.25 -8.28 15.07
C LYS A 206 13.67 -8.83 15.26
N SER A 207 13.88 -9.59 16.34
CA SER A 207 15.17 -10.18 16.71
C SER A 207 15.54 -11.43 15.90
N PHE A 208 14.59 -12.05 15.21
CA PHE A 208 14.83 -13.27 14.45
C PHE A 208 15.67 -13.00 13.20
N THR A 209 16.63 -13.86 12.91
CA THR A 209 17.35 -13.91 11.65
C THR A 209 16.45 -14.46 10.54
N ALA A 210 16.86 -14.25 9.28
CA ALA A 210 16.15 -14.82 8.14
C ALA A 210 16.04 -16.36 8.24
N TRP A 211 17.07 -17.03 8.74
CA TRP A 211 17.13 -18.48 8.86
C TRP A 211 16.27 -19.03 9.99
N GLU A 212 16.21 -18.37 11.15
CA GLU A 212 15.29 -18.77 12.23
C GLU A 212 13.82 -18.71 11.75
N LEU A 213 13.48 -17.74 10.89
CA LEU A 213 12.15 -17.71 10.28
C LEU A 213 11.95 -18.80 9.22
N VAL A 214 13.00 -19.21 8.50
CA VAL A 214 12.93 -20.38 7.60
C VAL A 214 12.62 -21.63 8.42
N GLU A 215 13.39 -21.87 9.49
CA GLU A 215 13.17 -22.99 10.42
C GLU A 215 11.76 -22.98 11.01
N LEU A 216 11.27 -21.81 11.43
CA LEU A 216 9.91 -21.62 11.93
C LEU A 216 8.88 -22.09 10.88
N THR A 217 9.01 -21.62 9.63
CA THR A 217 8.08 -22.02 8.56
C THR A 217 8.23 -23.48 8.13
N HIS A 218 9.35 -24.13 8.44
CA HIS A 218 9.63 -25.55 8.15
C HIS A 218 9.24 -26.50 9.28
N THR A 219 8.71 -25.97 10.39
CA THR A 219 8.27 -26.79 11.53
C THR A 219 7.32 -27.90 11.09
N LYS A 220 7.41 -29.05 11.77
CA LYS A 220 6.61 -30.22 11.43
C LYS A 220 5.13 -29.88 11.50
N ASN A 221 4.38 -30.28 10.47
CA ASN A 221 2.96 -30.00 10.27
C ASN A 221 2.61 -28.53 9.98
N SER A 222 3.59 -27.64 9.73
CA SER A 222 3.29 -26.31 9.21
C SER A 222 2.66 -26.38 7.81
N PRO A 223 1.96 -25.33 7.34
CA PRO A 223 1.38 -25.33 5.99
C PRO A 223 2.42 -25.60 4.89
N TRP A 224 3.62 -25.00 4.99
CA TRP A 224 4.70 -25.26 4.05
C TRP A 224 5.19 -26.70 4.13
N HIS A 225 5.39 -27.25 5.33
CA HIS A 225 5.84 -28.63 5.51
C HIS A 225 4.83 -29.62 4.93
N THR A 226 3.54 -29.44 5.24
CA THR A 226 2.44 -30.28 4.78
C THR A 226 2.37 -30.32 3.24
N VAL A 227 2.38 -29.16 2.58
CA VAL A 227 2.35 -29.12 1.12
C VAL A 227 3.62 -29.70 0.50
N ASN A 228 4.80 -29.32 1.02
CA ASN A 228 6.07 -29.76 0.45
C ASN A 228 6.28 -31.27 0.60
N GLN A 229 5.84 -31.87 1.71
CA GLN A 229 5.93 -33.32 1.92
C GLN A 229 5.08 -34.11 0.91
N ILE A 230 3.90 -33.60 0.57
CA ILE A 230 2.94 -34.31 -0.30
C ILE A 230 3.20 -34.03 -1.79
N LYS A 231 3.45 -32.76 -2.14
CA LYS A 231 3.46 -32.28 -3.53
C LYS A 231 4.81 -31.68 -3.96
N GLY A 232 5.75 -31.49 -3.04
CA GLY A 232 7.05 -30.87 -3.31
C GLY A 232 7.02 -29.35 -3.47
N LEU A 233 8.02 -28.83 -4.18
CA LEU A 233 8.21 -27.39 -4.41
C LEU A 233 7.32 -26.84 -5.54
N ASN A 234 7.17 -25.52 -5.54
CA ASN A 234 6.36 -24.71 -6.47
C ASN A 234 4.85 -24.99 -6.39
N GLN A 235 4.38 -25.44 -5.24
CA GLN A 235 2.98 -25.78 -5.00
C GLN A 235 2.29 -24.69 -4.22
N HIS A 236 1.00 -24.46 -4.50
CA HIS A 236 0.21 -23.49 -3.74
C HIS A 236 -0.01 -23.97 -2.32
N ILE A 237 0.26 -23.12 -1.34
CA ILE A 237 -0.21 -23.24 0.03
C ILE A 237 -1.53 -22.49 0.09
N SER A 238 -2.65 -23.23 0.07
CA SER A 238 -3.98 -22.61 0.05
C SER A 238 -4.44 -22.22 1.45
N ASP A 239 -5.44 -21.34 1.51
CA ASP A 239 -6.03 -20.86 2.76
C ASP A 239 -6.57 -22.01 3.62
N GLU A 240 -7.17 -23.03 3.01
CA GLU A 240 -7.66 -24.21 3.73
C GLU A 240 -6.52 -24.94 4.43
N ILE A 241 -5.38 -25.12 3.75
CA ILE A 241 -4.22 -25.80 4.33
C ILE A 241 -3.63 -24.96 5.47
N ILE A 242 -3.60 -23.63 5.31
CA ILE A 242 -3.17 -22.74 6.40
C ILE A 242 -4.08 -22.94 7.61
N LEU A 243 -5.40 -22.82 7.43
CA LEU A 243 -6.38 -22.97 8.51
C LEU A 243 -6.40 -24.37 9.15
N GLU A 244 -6.06 -25.43 8.42
CA GLU A 244 -5.99 -26.79 8.97
C GLU A 244 -4.75 -27.04 9.85
N CYS A 245 -3.67 -26.29 9.65
CA CYS A 245 -2.38 -26.50 10.32
C CYS A 245 -2.12 -25.56 11.51
N THR A 246 -2.97 -24.56 11.74
CA THR A 246 -2.80 -23.53 12.79
C THR A 246 -3.98 -23.49 13.74
#